data_AF-A0A6J6GLL3-F1
#
_entry.id   AF-A0A6J6GLL3-F1
#
_cell.length_a   1.000
_cell.length_b   1.000
_cell.length_c   1.000
_cell.angle_alpha   90.00
_cell.angle_beta   90.00
_cell.angle_gamma   90.00
#
_symmetry.space_group_name_H-M   'P 1'
#
loop_
_entity.id
_entity.type
_entity.pdbx_description
1 polymer ?
#
loop_
_entity_poly.entity_id
_entity_poly.type
_entity_poly.pdbx_seq_one_letter_code
_entity_poly.pdbx_strand_id
1 'polypeptide(L)' 'MPHEIVGRRAGDPVSTYADPARIEAVLGWRATHGLDEIVASAWRWHSTHLDGYGS' A
#
# COMPACT_ATOMS: atom_id res chain seq x y z
N MET A 1 -14.89 8.42 10.41
CA MET A 1 -14.86 7.17 11.20
C MET A 1 -14.16 7.46 12.52
N PRO A 2 -14.64 6.94 13.65
CA PRO A 2 -13.92 7.06 14.91
C PRO A 2 -12.58 6.31 14.80
N HIS A 3 -11.50 6.95 15.24
CA HIS A 3 -10.15 6.38 15.28
C HIS A 3 -9.50 6.80 16.60
N GLU A 4 -8.53 5.99 17.06
CA GLU A 4 -7.78 6.25 18.28
C GLU A 4 -6.29 6.35 17.95
N ILE A 5 -5.63 7.39 18.47
CA ILE A 5 -4.18 7.54 18.33
C ILE A 5 -3.53 6.76 19.46
N VAL A 6 -2.85 5.67 19.11
CA VAL A 6 -2.10 4.81 20.03
C VAL A 6 -0.60 5.07 19.95
N GLY A 7 0.18 4.49 20.87
CA GLY A 7 1.64 4.61 20.89
C GLY A 7 2.32 4.04 19.63
N ARG A 8 3.58 4.42 19.40
CA ARG A 8 4.38 3.88 18.29
C ARG A 8 4.59 2.38 18.44
N ARG A 9 4.50 1.64 17.33
CA ARG A 9 4.90 0.24 17.28
C ARG A 9 6.42 0.13 17.33
N ALA A 10 6.93 -0.76 18.17
CA ALA A 10 8.37 -1.02 18.25
C ALA A 10 8.88 -1.59 16.92
N GLY A 11 9.94 -1.00 16.38
CA GLY A 11 10.54 -1.39 15.11
C GLY A 11 10.09 -0.58 13.89
N ASP A 12 9.09 0.29 14.01
CA ASP A 12 8.65 1.14 12.89
C ASP A 12 9.65 2.30 12.65
N PRO A 13 10.21 2.44 11.43
CA PRO A 13 11.01 3.61 11.07
C PRO A 13 10.12 4.86 10.94
N VAL A 14 10.73 6.05 10.99
CA VAL A 14 9.99 7.32 10.83
C VAL A 14 9.44 7.47 9.41
N SER A 15 10.20 7.05 8.41
CA SER A 15 9.79 7.02 7.00
C SER A 15 10.70 6.10 6.20
N THR A 16 10.15 5.49 5.15
CA THR A 16 10.89 4.62 4.22
C THR A 16 10.28 4.76 2.82
N TYR A 17 11.12 4.96 1.81
CA TYR A 17 10.74 5.02 0.39
C TYR A 17 11.88 4.50 -0.48
N ALA A 18 11.57 4.11 -1.72
CA ALA A 18 12.52 3.59 -2.68
C ALA A 18 12.89 4.64 -3.74
N ASP A 19 14.12 4.59 -4.24
CA ASP A 19 14.52 5.25 -5.48
C ASP A 19 14.31 4.28 -6.66
N PRO A 20 13.37 4.57 -7.59
CA PRO A 20 13.07 3.68 -8.71
C PRO A 20 14.02 3.84 -9.92
N ALA A 21 15.00 4.75 -9.87
CA ALA A 21 15.84 5.06 -11.05
C ALA A 21 16.55 3.82 -11.62
N ARG A 22 17.03 2.92 -10.76
CA ARG A 22 17.76 1.72 -11.22
C ARG A 22 16.87 0.71 -11.95
N ILE A 23 15.66 0.46 -11.44
CA ILE A 23 14.76 -0.55 -12.03
C ILE A 23 14.24 -0.08 -13.39
N GLU A 24 14.01 1.22 -13.53
CA GLU A 24 13.71 1.83 -14.80
C GLU A 24 14.87 1.73 -15.78
N ALA A 25 16.09 2.11 -15.37
CA ALA A 25 17.24 2.09 -16.28
C ALA A 25 17.57 0.67 -16.78
N VAL A 26 17.39 -0.34 -15.94
CA VAL A 26 17.77 -1.73 -16.26
C VAL A 26 16.65 -2.49 -16.96
N LEU A 27 15.39 -2.29 -16.56
CA LEU A 27 14.25 -3.09 -17.06
C LEU A 27 13.24 -2.27 -17.87
N GLY A 28 13.40 -0.94 -17.96
CA GLY A 28 12.38 -0.05 -18.52
C GLY A 28 11.09 -0.03 -17.69
N TRP A 29 11.10 -0.58 -16.48
CA TRP A 29 9.91 -0.74 -15.66
C TRP A 29 9.67 0.48 -14.76
N ARG A 30 8.41 0.91 -14.67
CA ARG A 30 7.93 1.94 -13.75
C ARG A 30 6.58 1.53 -13.16
N ALA A 31 6.33 1.90 -11.90
CA ALA A 31 5.00 1.80 -11.31
C ALA A 31 4.05 2.75 -12.04
N THR A 32 2.87 2.25 -12.43
CA THR A 32 1.90 3.00 -13.26
C THR A 32 0.65 3.44 -12.49
N HIS A 33 0.49 3.00 -11.24
CA HIS A 33 -0.70 3.29 -10.44
C HIS A 33 -0.39 4.28 -9.33
N GLY A 34 -1.22 5.31 -9.20
CA GLY A 34 -1.17 6.28 -8.12
C GLY A 34 -1.84 5.81 -6.84
N LEU A 35 -1.75 6.61 -5.78
CA LEU A 35 -2.31 6.27 -4.47
C LEU A 35 -3.84 6.04 -4.53
N ASP A 36 -4.57 6.88 -5.24
CA ASP A 36 -6.04 6.79 -5.33
C ASP A 36 -6.49 5.48 -5.99
N GLU A 37 -5.79 5.03 -7.04
CA GLU A 37 -6.07 3.77 -7.72
C GLU A 37 -5.76 2.57 -6.83
N ILE A 38 -4.65 2.63 -6.08
CA ILE A 38 -4.26 1.62 -5.10
C ILE A 38 -5.35 1.51 -4.02
N VAL A 39 -5.78 2.63 -3.43
CA VAL A 39 -6.82 2.64 -2.38
C VAL A 39 -8.16 2.17 -2.93
N ALA A 40 -8.57 2.62 -4.11
CA ALA A 40 -9.83 2.23 -4.73
C ALA A 40 -9.88 0.73 -5.07
N SER A 41 -8.78 0.17 -5.58
CA SER A 41 -8.70 -1.27 -5.88
C SER A 41 -8.73 -2.12 -4.61
N ALA A 42 -8.03 -1.70 -3.55
CA ALA A 42 -8.06 -2.36 -2.24
C ALA A 42 -9.47 -2.31 -1.62
N TRP A 43 -10.12 -1.15 -1.63
CA TRP A 43 -11.49 -1.01 -1.12
C TRP A 43 -12.48 -1.90 -1.85
N ARG A 44 -12.41 -1.95 -3.19
CA ARG A 44 -13.29 -2.81 -4.00
C ARG A 44 -13.16 -4.29 -3.64
N TRP A 45 -11.94 -4.74 -3.34
CA TRP A 45 -11.72 -6.11 -2.87
C TRP A 45 -12.33 -6.33 -1.48
N HIS A 46 -11.96 -5.50 -0.51
CA HIS A 46 -12.43 -5.63 0.87
C HIS A 46 -13.95 -5.48 1.02
N SER A 47 -14.60 -4.64 0.22
CA SER A 47 -16.05 -4.44 0.29
C SER A 47 -16.85 -5.60 -0.30
N THR A 48 -16.21 -6.44 -1.12
CA THR A 48 -16.84 -7.61 -1.76
C THR A 48 -16.41 -8.94 -1.13
N HIS A 49 -15.30 -8.95 -0.37
CA HIS A 49 -14.71 -10.13 0.25
C HIS A 49 -14.46 -9.89 1.74
N LEU A 50 -15.56 -9.85 2.50
CA LEU A 50 -15.53 -9.56 3.94
C LEU A 50 -14.73 -10.60 4.75
N ASP A 51 -14.78 -11.87 4.33
CA ASP A 51 -14.03 -12.98 4.93
C ASP A 51 -12.73 -13.31 4.17
N GLY A 52 -12.27 -12.39 3.31
CA GLY A 52 -11.11 -12.60 2.45
C GLY A 52 -11.37 -13.69 1.40
N TYR A 53 -10.46 -14.66 1.28
CA TYR A 53 -10.59 -15.72 0.28
C TYR A 53 -11.60 -16.83 0.66
N GLY A 54 -12.22 -16.75 1.85
CA GLY A 54 -12.98 -17.87 2.42
C GLY A 54 -12.04 -18.97 2.94
N SER A 55 -12.48 -19.67 3.99
CA SER A 55 -11.76 -20.83 4.54
C SER A 55 -11.98 -22.09 3.71
#